data_AF-D1CT75-F1
#
_entry.id   AF-D1CT75-F1
#
_cell.length_a   1.000
_cell.length_b   1.000
_cell.length_c   1.000
_cell.angle_alpha   90.00
_cell.angle_beta   90.00
_cell.angle_gamma   90.00
#
_symmetry.space_group_name_H-M   'P 1'
#
loop_
_entity.id
_entity.type
_entity.pdbx_description
1 polymer ?
#
loop_
_entity_poly.entity_id
_entity_poly.type
_entity_poly.pdbx_seq_one_letter_code
_entity_poly.pdbx_strand_id
1 'polypeptide(L)'
;WLLTPNMLPSVDKAIYIDVDAVTISSLQPLWDTDLTGKLIALVESPWRKYETYKREIGLSASDPYFNSGTMVVDLKGMRAQNIEKALIDCFSISANP
;
A
#
# COMPACT_ATOMS: atom_id res chain seq x y z
N TRP A 1 6.86 0.92 4.96
CA TRP A 1 6.23 -0.18 4.23
C TRP A 1 7.00 -0.57 2.96
N LEU A 2 7.56 0.37 2.17
CA LEU A 2 8.20 0.09 0.87
C LEU A 2 9.29 -1.00 0.90
N LEU A 3 10.10 -1.03 1.96
CA LEU A 3 11.17 -2.02 2.18
C LEU A 3 10.75 -3.21 3.05
N THR A 4 9.49 -3.22 3.50
CA THR A 4 8.98 -4.21 4.46
C THR A 4 9.01 -5.65 3.92
N PRO A 5 8.76 -5.93 2.62
CA PRO A 5 8.81 -7.30 2.10
C PRO A 5 10.13 -8.02 2.42
N ASN A 6 11.28 -7.36 2.25
CA ASN A 6 12.59 -7.96 2.51
C ASN A 6 13.07 -7.76 3.95
N MET A 7 12.58 -6.75 4.68
CA MET A 7 12.88 -6.59 6.11
C MET A 7 12.25 -7.68 6.99
N LEU A 8 11.13 -8.27 6.56
CA LEU A 8 10.40 -9.32 7.27
C LEU A 8 10.30 -10.60 6.42
N PRO A 9 11.43 -11.29 6.15
CA PRO A 9 11.47 -12.39 5.17
C PRO A 9 10.66 -13.62 5.57
N SER A 10 10.41 -13.81 6.86
CA SER A 10 9.61 -14.92 7.41
C SER A 10 8.12 -14.61 7.53
N VAL A 11 7.70 -13.38 7.24
CA VAL A 11 6.30 -12.96 7.34
C VAL A 11 5.67 -12.97 5.96
N ASP A 12 4.58 -13.71 5.82
CA ASP A 12 3.86 -13.85 4.55
C ASP A 12 2.76 -12.78 4.37
N LYS A 13 2.02 -12.47 5.44
CA LYS A 13 0.93 -11.48 5.45
C LYS A 13 1.05 -10.58 6.67
N ALA A 14 0.77 -9.29 6.50
CA ALA A 14 0.79 -8.32 7.59
C ALA A 14 -0.36 -7.31 7.50
N ILE A 15 -0.77 -6.78 8.65
CA ILE A 15 -1.58 -5.55 8.73
C ILE A 15 -0.63 -4.44 9.15
N TYR A 16 -0.59 -3.37 8.36
CA TYR A 16 0.10 -2.13 8.69
C TYR A 16 -0.92 -1.09 9.13
N ILE A 17 -0.61 -0.37 10.21
CA ILE A 17 -1.42 0.73 10.74
C ILE A 17 -0.43 1.86 11.12
N ASP A 18 -0.71 3.09 10.69
CA ASP A 18 0.06 4.27 11.09
C ASP A 18 0.00 4.49 12.61
N VAL A 19 1.07 5.08 13.14
CA VAL A 19 1.24 5.29 14.59
C VAL A 19 0.26 6.29 15.20
N ASP A 20 -0.44 7.07 14.38
CA ASP A 20 -1.45 8.06 14.79
C ASP A 20 -2.89 7.51 14.77
N ALA A 21 -3.06 6.22 14.49
CA ALA A 21 -4.36 5.57 14.54
C ALA A 21 -4.64 4.94 15.91
N VAL A 22 -5.91 4.95 16.31
CA VAL A 22 -6.41 4.23 17.49
C VAL A 22 -7.36 3.13 17.02
N THR A 23 -7.02 1.87 17.34
CA THR A 23 -7.85 0.71 16.98
C THR A 23 -8.97 0.54 18.01
N ILE A 24 -10.22 0.71 17.58
CA ILE A 24 -11.42 0.65 18.45
C ILE A 24 -12.20 -0.66 18.36
N SER A 25 -11.77 -1.59 17.49
CA SER A 25 -12.45 -2.88 17.27
C SER A 25 -11.46 -3.96 16.81
N SER A 26 -11.91 -5.21 16.73
CA SER A 26 -11.07 -6.33 16.29
C SER A 26 -10.53 -6.11 14.87
N LEU A 27 -9.25 -6.43 14.65
CA LEU A 27 -8.63 -6.44 13.32
C LEU A 27 -8.90 -7.73 12.54
N GLN A 28 -9.59 -8.71 13.12
CA GLN A 28 -9.90 -9.99 12.48
C GLN A 28 -10.59 -9.82 11.11
N PRO A 29 -11.58 -8.93 10.93
CA PRO A 29 -12.20 -8.73 9.62
C PRO A 29 -11.21 -8.21 8.55
N LEU A 30 -10.26 -7.36 8.94
CA LEU A 30 -9.19 -6.93 8.03
C LEU A 30 -8.25 -8.09 7.72
N TRP A 31 -7.87 -8.87 8.73
CA TRP A 31 -7.02 -10.04 8.56
C TRP A 31 -7.63 -11.09 7.61
N ASP A 32 -8.94 -11.29 7.67
CA ASP A 32 -9.67 -12.26 6.85
C ASP A 32 -9.92 -11.75 5.42
N THR A 33 -9.51 -10.52 5.09
CA THR A 33 -9.59 -10.00 3.72
C THR A 33 -8.82 -10.90 2.78
N ASP A 34 -9.53 -11.40 1.76
CA ASP A 34 -8.95 -12.23 0.71
C ASP A 34 -8.08 -11.37 -0.21
N LEU A 35 -6.81 -11.79 -0.35
CA LEU A 35 -5.83 -11.16 -1.22
C LEU A 35 -5.51 -12.04 -2.44
N THR A 36 -6.35 -13.03 -2.77
CA THR A 36 -6.10 -13.92 -3.91
C THR A 36 -5.90 -13.12 -5.20
N GLY A 37 -4.70 -13.21 -5.76
CA GLY A 37 -4.30 -12.46 -6.96
C GLY A 37 -4.06 -10.95 -6.74
N LYS A 38 -3.98 -10.49 -5.49
CA LYS A 38 -3.73 -9.09 -5.10
C LYS A 38 -2.59 -9.02 -4.09
N LEU A 39 -1.80 -7.96 -4.16
CA LEU A 39 -0.67 -7.75 -3.25
C LEU A 39 -1.04 -6.96 -1.99
N ILE A 40 -2.10 -6.17 -2.07
CA ILE A 40 -2.48 -5.24 -1.02
C ILE A 40 -3.98 -4.98 -1.06
N ALA A 41 -4.58 -4.81 0.12
CA ALA A 41 -5.90 -4.22 0.30
C ALA A 41 -5.74 -2.89 1.06
N LEU A 42 -6.46 -1.88 0.56
CA LEU A 42 -6.38 -0.48 0.97
C LEU A 42 -7.79 0.12 1.03
N VAL A 43 -7.93 1.24 1.74
CA VAL A 43 -9.17 2.03 1.78
C VAL A 43 -9.03 3.26 0.88
N GLU A 44 -10.01 3.48 0.01
CA GLU A 44 -10.06 4.69 -0.82
C GLU A 44 -10.19 5.92 0.08
N SER A 45 -9.40 6.95 -0.21
CA SER A 45 -9.43 8.17 0.57
C SER A 45 -10.63 9.05 0.18
N PRO A 46 -11.49 9.43 1.13
CA PRO A 46 -12.66 10.27 0.84
C PRO A 46 -12.32 11.76 0.65
N TRP A 47 -11.04 12.14 0.68
CA TRP A 47 -10.63 13.53 0.76
C TRP A 47 -10.61 14.22 -0.61
N ARG A 48 -11.55 15.15 -0.80
CA ARG A 48 -11.78 15.85 -2.09
C ARG A 48 -10.59 16.66 -2.63
N LYS A 49 -9.61 17.04 -1.79
CA LYS A 49 -8.43 17.79 -2.29
C LYS A 49 -7.48 16.94 -3.15
N TYR A 50 -7.67 15.62 -3.21
CA TYR A 50 -6.83 14.77 -4.06
C TYR A 50 -7.12 14.91 -5.55
N GLU A 51 -8.22 15.55 -5.96
CA GLU A 51 -8.53 15.76 -7.38
C GLU A 51 -7.43 16.55 -8.12
N THR A 52 -6.80 17.53 -7.46
CA THR A 52 -5.67 18.27 -8.05
C THR A 52 -4.39 17.44 -8.00
N TYR A 53 -4.13 16.76 -6.89
CA TYR A 53 -2.93 15.92 -6.71
C TYR A 53 -2.89 14.70 -7.64
N LYS A 54 -4.04 14.06 -7.90
CA LYS A 54 -4.14 12.91 -8.80
C LYS A 54 -3.48 13.22 -10.14
N ARG A 55 -3.77 14.38 -10.72
CA ARG A 55 -3.17 14.81 -11.99
C ARG A 55 -1.67 14.99 -11.92
N GLU A 56 -1.15 15.55 -10.82
CA GLU A 56 0.29 15.76 -10.61
C GLU A 56 1.07 14.45 -10.56
N ILE A 57 0.44 13.35 -10.12
CA ILE A 57 1.04 12.01 -10.06
C ILE A 57 0.59 11.10 -11.21
N GLY A 58 0.00 11.67 -12.28
CA GLY A 58 -0.38 10.93 -13.49
C GLY A 58 -1.66 10.11 -13.39
N LEU A 59 -2.48 10.31 -12.35
CA LEU A 59 -3.80 9.71 -12.19
C LEU A 59 -4.90 10.59 -12.79
N SER A 60 -5.92 9.96 -13.37
CA SER A 60 -7.16 10.60 -13.78
C SER A 60 -8.08 10.90 -12.59
N ALA A 61 -9.07 11.76 -12.79
CA ALA A 61 -10.07 12.06 -11.75
C ALA A 61 -10.84 10.81 -11.30
N SER A 62 -11.11 9.89 -12.24
CA SER A 62 -11.81 8.63 -11.98
C SER A 62 -10.94 7.56 -11.33
N ASP A 63 -9.62 7.70 -11.34
CA ASP A 63 -8.76 6.70 -10.70
C ASP A 63 -8.89 6.79 -9.17
N PRO A 64 -8.95 5.65 -8.46
CA PRO A 64 -9.03 5.66 -7.02
C PRO A 64 -7.71 6.18 -6.43
N TYR A 65 -7.82 6.92 -5.33
CA TYR A 65 -6.66 7.33 -4.53
C TYR A 65 -6.82 6.76 -3.13
N PHE A 66 -5.84 6.00 -2.66
CA PHE A 66 -5.96 5.24 -1.42
C PHE A 66 -5.21 5.91 -0.28
N ASN A 67 -5.75 5.80 0.94
CA ASN A 67 -5.00 6.12 2.14
C ASN A 67 -4.02 4.96 2.44
N SER A 68 -2.75 5.29 2.70
CA SER A 68 -1.71 4.31 3.02
C SER A 68 -1.52 4.05 4.51
N GLY A 69 -2.37 4.61 5.38
CA GLY A 69 -2.23 4.52 6.83
C GLY A 69 -2.87 3.27 7.44
N THR A 70 -3.63 2.49 6.66
CA THR A 70 -4.09 1.16 7.06
C THR A 70 -4.11 0.24 5.85
N MET A 71 -3.39 -0.87 5.92
CA MET A 71 -3.18 -1.76 4.78
C MET A 71 -3.11 -3.23 5.21
N VAL A 72 -3.66 -4.12 4.41
CA VAL A 72 -3.41 -5.58 4.52
C VAL A 72 -2.51 -5.97 3.35
N VAL A 73 -1.36 -6.56 3.64
CA VAL A 73 -0.27 -6.72 2.67
C VAL A 73 0.14 -8.18 2.55
N ASP A 74 0.21 -8.69 1.32
CA ASP A 74 0.82 -9.97 0.98
C ASP A 74 2.33 -9.77 0.73
N LEU A 75 3.12 -9.87 1.80
CA LEU A 75 4.57 -9.71 1.75
C LEU A 75 5.24 -10.85 0.95
N LYS A 76 4.67 -12.06 0.99
CA LYS A 76 5.16 -13.18 0.20
C LYS A 76 5.00 -12.93 -1.30
N GLY A 77 3.81 -12.51 -1.73
CA GLY A 77 3.55 -12.12 -3.10
C GLY A 77 4.43 -10.96 -3.56
N MET A 78 4.64 -9.97 -2.70
CA MET A 78 5.52 -8.82 -3.00
C MET A 78 6.98 -9.25 -3.22
N ARG A 79 7.51 -10.15 -2.39
CA ARG A 79 8.83 -10.73 -2.59
C ARG A 79 8.91 -11.51 -3.89
N ALA A 80 7.92 -12.38 -4.16
CA ALA A 80 7.89 -13.20 -5.39
C ALA A 80 7.87 -12.36 -6.67
N GLN A 81 7.29 -11.17 -6.62
CA GLN A 81 7.20 -10.23 -7.75
C GLN A 81 8.28 -9.14 -7.74
N ASN A 82 9.25 -9.18 -6.81
CA ASN A 82 10.31 -8.17 -6.67
C ASN A 82 9.80 -6.73 -6.54
N ILE A 83 8.68 -6.53 -5.83
CA ILE A 83 7.98 -5.23 -5.75
C ILE A 83 8.85 -4.16 -5.10
N GLU A 84 9.63 -4.49 -4.07
CA GLU A 84 10.54 -3.55 -3.42
C GLU A 84 11.53 -2.93 -4.43
N LYS A 85 12.13 -3.77 -5.29
CA LYS A 85 13.03 -3.30 -6.35
C LYS A 85 12.29 -2.40 -7.34
N ALA A 86 11.10 -2.82 -7.79
CA ALA A 86 10.31 -2.03 -8.73
C ALA A 86 9.96 -0.64 -8.16
N LEU A 87 9.65 -0.55 -6.86
CA LEU A 87 9.40 0.72 -6.17
C LEU A 87 10.66 1.59 -6.11
N ILE A 88 11.81 1.02 -5.71
CA ILE A 88 13.08 1.76 -5.67
C ILE A 88 13.48 2.29 -7.06
N ASP A 89 13.33 1.45 -8.10
CA ASP A 89 13.65 1.83 -9.48
C ASP A 89 12.75 2.99 -9.94
N CYS A 90 11.45 2.95 -9.61
CA CYS A 90 10.49 4.02 -9.91
C CYS A 90 10.89 5.36 -9.27
N PHE A 91 11.27 5.36 -7.98
CA PHE A 91 11.72 6.58 -7.30
C PHE A 91 13.05 7.10 -7.85
N SER A 92 13.96 6.20 -8.21
CA SER A 92 15.28 6.57 -8.76
C SER A 92 15.18 7.25 -10.12
N ILE A 93 14.20 6.86 -10.95
CA ILE A 93 13.90 7.52 -12.22
C ILE A 93 13.27 8.90 -11.97
N SER A 94 12.36 9.03 -11.00
CA SER A 94 11.72 10.32 -10.68
C SER A 94 12.66 11.36 -10.07
N ALA A 95 13.79 10.94 -9.49
CA ALA A 95 14.78 11.82 -8.87
C ALA A 95 15.81 12.41 -9.86
N ASN A 96 15.81 11.94 -11.11
CA ASN A 96 16.58 12.51 -12.23
C ASN A 96 15.60 13.04 -13.30
N PRO A 97 15.00 14.22 -13.09
CA PRO A 97 14.19 14.88 -14.11
C PRO A 97 15.02 15.33 -15.31
#